data_AF-A0A3L7YB05-F1
#
_entry.id   AF-A0A3L7YB05-F1
#
_cell.length_a   1.000
_cell.length_b   1.000
_cell.length_c   1.000
_cell.angle_alpha   90.00
_cell.angle_beta   90.00
_cell.angle_gamma   90.00
#
_symmetry.space_group_name_H-M   'P 1'
#
loop_
_entity.id
_entity.type
_entity.pdbx_description
1 polymer ?
#
loop_
_entity_poly.entity_id
_entity_poly.type
_entity_poly.pdbx_seq_one_letter_code
_entity_poly.pdbx_strand_id
1 'polypeptide(L)'
;MTSAAHTHVEALAGAIGARGSCTPEEARGHAYCSKALSEMGYAPHTEAFRAPLSVWMPYALASGLALLAAFLFYTQGGAGALAGAALMLLVVSSTFLQLAHRDNALRWLLPTGESQNVWAQCQPAQTAAGTVVFVAHVDTHRHAWVMSASGPFLLLRTLSTLAPAAYIGLLLVCIVRLFAPLPELYPISLVLAALALPVFGLALWPDFTRFVPGAN
;
A
#
# COMPACT_ATOMS: atom_id res chain seq x y z
N MET A 1 19.97 -11.22 32.18
CA MET A 1 20.78 -10.51 31.17
C MET A 1 19.90 -10.33 29.95
N THR A 2 19.46 -9.11 29.65
CA THR A 2 18.79 -8.81 28.38
C THR A 2 19.81 -8.98 27.25
N SER A 3 19.44 -9.71 26.19
CA SER A 3 20.34 -9.92 25.05
C SER A 3 20.60 -8.59 24.35
N ALA A 4 21.73 -8.44 23.65
CA ALA A 4 22.03 -7.23 22.86
C ALA A 4 20.91 -6.87 21.88
N ALA A 5 20.20 -7.87 21.33
CA ALA A 5 19.03 -7.66 20.48
C ALA A 5 17.87 -6.99 21.22
N HIS A 6 17.64 -7.32 22.50
CA HIS A 6 16.57 -6.71 23.30
C HIS A 6 16.78 -5.20 23.47
N THR A 7 18.03 -4.77 23.66
CA THR A 7 18.39 -3.34 23.75
C THR A 7 17.99 -2.58 22.48
N HIS A 8 18.23 -3.17 21.30
CA HIS A 8 17.84 -2.56 20.02
C HIS A 8 16.32 -2.50 19.86
N VAL A 9 15.61 -3.54 20.31
CA VAL A 9 14.14 -3.55 20.33
C VAL A 9 13.58 -2.49 21.27
N GLU A 10 14.10 -2.34 22.49
CA GLU A 10 13.67 -1.30 23.43
C GLU A 10 13.95 0.11 22.92
N ALA A 11 15.10 0.33 22.27
CA ALA A 11 15.44 1.61 21.66
C ALA A 11 14.48 1.97 20.51
N LEU A 12 14.24 1.04 19.59
CA LEU A 12 13.35 1.24 18.46
C LEU A 12 11.89 1.27 18.91
N ALA A 13 11.35 0.16 19.42
CA ALA A 13 9.94 -0.02 19.76
C ALA A 13 9.49 0.78 20.99
N GLY A 14 10.36 0.94 21.99
CA GLY A 14 10.05 1.65 23.23
C GLY A 14 10.38 3.15 23.15
N ALA A 15 11.66 3.49 23.12
CA ALA A 15 12.13 4.87 23.27
C ALA A 15 11.82 5.76 22.07
N ILE A 16 12.06 5.28 20.84
CA ILE A 16 11.66 6.00 19.62
C ILE A 16 10.15 5.87 19.41
N GLY A 17 9.60 4.69 19.65
CA GLY A 17 8.17 4.43 19.45
C GLY A 17 7.77 4.49 17.98
N ALA A 18 6.47 4.55 17.70
CA ALA A 18 5.93 4.36 16.35
C ALA A 18 6.62 5.23 15.27
N ARG A 19 7.21 4.57 14.27
CA ARG A 19 7.98 5.16 13.16
C ARG A 19 7.18 5.06 11.87
N GLY A 20 6.19 5.93 11.68
CA GLY A 20 5.40 5.92 10.45
C GLY A 20 6.24 6.28 9.23
N SER A 21 5.90 5.76 8.05
CA SER A 21 6.62 6.12 6.83
C SER A 21 6.62 7.63 6.60
N CYS A 22 7.78 8.17 6.25
CA CYS A 22 8.09 9.60 6.08
C CYS A 22 7.86 10.48 7.32
N THR A 23 7.85 9.93 8.55
CA THR A 23 7.72 10.73 9.77
C THR A 23 9.10 11.04 10.40
N PRO A 24 9.20 12.10 11.24
CA PRO A 24 10.44 12.36 11.99
C PRO A 24 10.89 11.17 12.84
N GLU A 25 9.97 10.35 13.33
CA GLU A 25 10.25 9.12 14.09
C GLU A 25 10.93 8.06 13.23
N GLU A 26 10.52 7.87 11.98
CA GLU A 26 11.22 7.02 11.00
C GLU A 26 12.65 7.51 10.79
N ALA A 27 12.83 8.81 10.56
CA ALA A 27 14.16 9.39 10.42
C ALA A 27 15.04 9.14 11.67
N ARG A 28 14.47 9.24 12.88
CA ARG A 28 15.13 8.89 14.15
C ARG A 28 15.48 7.41 14.23
N GLY A 29 14.60 6.51 13.78
CA GLY A 29 14.85 5.08 13.68
C GLY A 29 16.06 4.76 12.80
N HIS A 30 16.12 5.34 11.60
CA HIS A 30 17.25 5.18 10.70
C HIS A 30 18.55 5.77 11.27
N ALA A 31 18.48 6.94 11.91
CA ALA A 31 19.64 7.54 12.58
C ALA A 31 20.19 6.61 13.70
N TYR A 32 19.30 5.97 14.46
CA TYR A 32 19.68 4.95 15.44
C TYR A 32 20.38 3.75 14.78
N CYS A 33 19.81 3.21 13.69
CA CYS A 33 20.42 2.09 12.95
C CYS A 33 21.80 2.45 12.40
N SER A 34 21.97 3.65 11.85
CA SER A 34 23.25 4.15 11.35
C SER A 34 24.29 4.20 12.47
N LYS A 35 23.92 4.77 13.62
CA LYS A 35 24.77 4.82 14.80
C LYS A 35 25.14 3.41 15.29
N ALA A 36 24.17 2.50 15.40
CA ALA A 36 24.42 1.13 15.85
C ALA A 36 25.38 0.37 14.93
N LEU A 37 25.23 0.51 13.60
CA LEU A 37 26.16 -0.06 12.63
C LEU A 37 27.58 0.53 12.78
N SER A 38 27.67 1.85 12.98
CA SER A 38 28.97 2.50 13.21
C SER A 38 29.65 2.01 14.50
N GLU A 39 28.89 1.83 15.59
CA GLU A 39 29.41 1.30 16.86
C GLU A 39 29.86 -0.16 16.76
N MET A 40 29.29 -0.92 15.82
CA MET A 40 29.74 -2.28 15.47
C MET A 40 30.99 -2.28 14.56
N GLY A 41 31.51 -1.11 14.17
CA GLY A 41 32.70 -0.98 13.33
C GLY A 41 32.43 -0.98 11.82
N TYR A 42 31.16 -0.89 11.39
CA TYR A 42 30.82 -0.73 9.99
C TYR A 42 30.84 0.74 9.54
N ALA A 43 30.92 0.97 8.23
CA ALA A 43 30.73 2.29 7.61
C ALA A 43 29.31 2.40 7.04
N PRO A 44 28.33 2.97 7.79
CA PRO A 44 26.96 3.08 7.32
C PRO A 44 26.81 4.15 6.23
N HIS A 45 25.97 3.84 5.24
CA HIS A 45 25.53 4.75 4.19
C HIS A 45 24.05 5.03 4.34
N THR A 46 23.66 6.30 4.16
CA THR A 46 22.26 6.72 4.11
C THR A 46 21.90 7.05 2.66
N GLU A 47 20.82 6.44 2.17
CA GLU A 47 20.28 6.67 0.83
C GLU A 47 18.91 7.30 0.96
N ALA A 48 18.79 8.58 0.58
CA ALA A 48 17.53 9.32 0.64
C ALA A 48 16.68 9.09 -0.62
N PHE A 49 15.37 8.99 -0.45
CA PHE A 49 14.41 8.85 -1.54
C PHE A 49 13.03 9.37 -1.16
N ARG A 50 12.14 9.52 -2.15
CA ARG A 50 10.74 9.86 -1.91
C ARG A 50 9.86 8.61 -1.84
N ALA A 51 9.11 8.47 -0.76
CA ALA A 51 8.23 7.34 -0.51
C ALA A 51 6.75 7.75 -0.40
N PRO A 52 5.80 6.86 -0.72
CA PRO A 52 4.39 7.07 -0.40
C PRO A 52 4.15 7.18 1.10
N LEU A 53 3.26 8.08 1.52
CA LEU A 53 2.90 8.24 2.94
C LEU A 53 2.02 7.11 3.49
N SER A 54 1.38 6.32 2.63
CA SER A 54 0.50 5.22 3.02
C SER A 54 0.52 4.09 2.01
N VAL A 55 0.52 2.88 2.53
CA VAL A 55 0.26 1.65 1.77
C VAL A 55 -1.23 1.49 1.42
N TRP A 56 -2.14 2.15 2.15
CA TRP A 56 -3.58 1.98 2.02
C TRP A 56 -4.24 2.94 1.03
N MET A 57 -3.74 4.19 0.94
CA MET A 57 -4.28 5.21 0.02
C MET A 57 -4.41 4.77 -1.45
N PRO A 58 -3.47 4.00 -2.06
CA PRO A 58 -3.65 3.52 -3.43
C PRO A 58 -4.94 2.72 -3.60
N TYR A 59 -5.26 1.85 -2.63
CA TYR A 59 -6.45 1.01 -2.66
C TYR A 59 -7.72 1.80 -2.36
N ALA A 60 -7.65 2.77 -1.44
CA ALA A 60 -8.76 3.69 -1.17
C ALA A 60 -9.09 4.55 -2.40
N LEU A 61 -8.07 5.10 -3.07
CA LEU A 61 -8.26 5.88 -4.29
C LEU A 61 -8.86 5.03 -5.42
N ALA A 62 -8.29 3.85 -5.68
CA ALA A 62 -8.77 2.95 -6.74
C ALA A 62 -10.23 2.51 -6.50
N SER A 63 -10.57 2.10 -5.28
CA SER A 63 -11.94 1.69 -4.93
C SER A 63 -12.93 2.86 -4.94
N GLY A 64 -12.52 4.05 -4.47
CA GLY A 64 -13.33 5.26 -4.55
C GLY A 64 -13.64 5.66 -6.00
N LEU A 65 -12.64 5.56 -6.89
CA LEU A 65 -12.84 5.81 -8.33
C LEU A 65 -13.68 4.72 -9.00
N ALA A 66 -13.61 3.46 -8.56
CA ALA A 66 -14.50 2.41 -9.05
C ALA A 66 -15.96 2.67 -8.67
N LEU A 67 -16.21 3.12 -7.43
CA LEU A 67 -17.55 3.56 -6.98
C LEU A 67 -18.04 4.77 -7.79
N LEU A 68 -17.16 5.75 -8.06
CA LEU A 68 -17.48 6.89 -8.91
C LEU A 68 -17.80 6.46 -10.34
N ALA A 69 -17.05 5.51 -10.90
CA ALA A 69 -17.32 4.98 -12.23
C ALA A 69 -18.69 4.28 -12.31
N ALA A 70 -19.04 3.51 -11.27
CA ALA A 70 -20.38 2.92 -11.15
C ALA A 70 -21.46 4.00 -11.05
N PHE A 71 -21.25 5.07 -10.29
CA PHE A 71 -22.18 6.20 -10.26
C PHE A 71 -22.34 6.86 -11.63
N LEU A 72 -21.24 7.12 -12.34
CA LEU A 72 -21.24 7.70 -13.68
C LEU A 72 -21.96 6.80 -14.69
N PHE A 73 -21.81 5.47 -14.57
CA PHE A 73 -22.53 4.50 -15.40
C PHE A 73 -24.06 4.63 -15.29
N TYR A 74 -24.58 5.07 -14.13
CA TYR A 74 -26.01 5.32 -13.91
C TYR A 74 -26.50 6.67 -14.43
N THR A 75 -25.60 7.56 -14.84
CA THR A 75 -26.00 8.82 -15.48
C THR A 75 -26.52 8.54 -16.89
N GLN A 76 -27.58 9.23 -17.31
CA GLN A 76 -28.32 8.85 -18.53
C GLN A 76 -27.47 8.98 -19.80
N GLY A 77 -27.48 7.91 -20.62
CA GLY A 77 -26.96 7.91 -21.98
C GLY A 77 -25.57 7.29 -22.16
N GLY A 78 -25.08 7.31 -23.41
CA GLY A 78 -23.77 6.74 -23.76
C GLY A 78 -22.58 7.48 -23.14
N ALA A 79 -22.76 8.75 -22.76
CA ALA A 79 -21.72 9.55 -22.12
C ALA A 79 -21.34 9.01 -20.72
N GLY A 80 -22.34 8.60 -19.92
CA GLY A 80 -22.11 7.99 -18.60
C GLY A 80 -21.35 6.66 -18.71
N ALA A 81 -21.74 5.82 -19.67
CA ALA A 81 -21.04 4.56 -19.96
C ALA A 81 -19.60 4.79 -20.42
N LEU A 82 -19.35 5.81 -21.25
CA LEU A 82 -18.00 6.16 -21.72
C LEU A 82 -17.12 6.68 -20.59
N ALA A 83 -17.65 7.58 -19.76
CA ALA A 83 -16.94 8.10 -18.59
C ALA A 83 -16.63 6.97 -17.59
N GLY A 84 -17.60 6.08 -17.33
CA GLY A 84 -17.41 4.91 -16.48
C GLY A 84 -16.34 3.96 -17.04
N ALA A 85 -16.37 3.64 -18.34
CA ALA A 85 -15.39 2.78 -18.98
C ALA A 85 -13.97 3.37 -18.95
N ALA A 86 -13.83 4.66 -19.26
CA ALA A 86 -12.54 5.35 -19.22
C ALA A 86 -11.95 5.37 -17.80
N LEU A 87 -12.79 5.66 -16.79
CA LEU A 87 -12.36 5.68 -15.40
C LEU A 87 -12.01 4.27 -14.90
N MET A 88 -12.80 3.26 -15.26
CA MET A 88 -12.49 1.88 -14.89
C MET A 88 -11.24 1.34 -15.58
N LEU A 89 -10.95 1.77 -16.81
CA LEU A 89 -9.70 1.42 -17.48
C LEU A 89 -8.51 1.97 -16.70
N LEU A 90 -8.57 3.24 -16.30
CA LEU A 90 -7.54 3.86 -15.44
C LEU A 90 -7.37 3.10 -14.12
N VAL A 91 -8.48 2.74 -13.46
CA VAL A 91 -8.48 1.99 -12.20
C VAL A 91 -7.87 0.60 -12.37
N VAL A 92 -8.33 -0.19 -13.34
CA VAL A 92 -7.84 -1.54 -13.59
C VAL A 92 -6.36 -1.52 -13.97
N SER A 93 -5.97 -0.71 -14.96
CA SER A 93 -4.57 -0.59 -15.38
C SER A 93 -3.66 -0.19 -14.21
N SER A 94 -4.07 0.81 -13.43
CA SER A 94 -3.27 1.26 -12.28
C SER A 94 -3.21 0.22 -11.16
N THR A 95 -4.30 -0.51 -10.91
CA THR A 95 -4.33 -1.59 -9.91
C THR A 95 -3.37 -2.72 -10.28
N PHE A 96 -3.36 -3.16 -11.53
CA PHE A 96 -2.44 -4.23 -11.97
C PHE A 96 -0.98 -3.77 -12.01
N LEU A 97 -0.71 -2.53 -12.42
CA LEU A 97 0.63 -1.95 -12.34
C LEU A 97 1.10 -1.84 -10.88
N GLN A 98 0.22 -1.42 -9.97
CA GLN A 98 0.50 -1.36 -8.53
C GLN A 98 0.83 -2.73 -7.95
N LEU A 99 0.06 -3.77 -8.30
CA LEU A 99 0.33 -5.16 -7.89
C LEU A 99 1.63 -5.72 -8.48
N ALA A 100 2.05 -5.23 -9.64
CA ALA A 100 3.33 -5.57 -10.26
C ALA A 100 4.50 -4.72 -9.74
N HIS A 101 4.29 -3.91 -8.70
CA HIS A 101 5.26 -2.95 -8.16
C HIS A 101 5.82 -1.97 -9.20
N ARG A 102 4.99 -1.60 -10.20
CA ARG A 102 5.33 -0.63 -11.25
C ARG A 102 4.67 0.71 -10.98
N ASP A 103 5.29 1.75 -11.52
CA ASP A 103 4.70 3.09 -11.48
C ASP A 103 3.37 3.14 -12.26
N ASN A 104 2.45 4.01 -11.83
CA ASN A 104 1.10 4.08 -12.38
C ASN A 104 0.46 5.46 -12.17
N ALA A 105 -0.52 5.77 -13.01
CA ALA A 105 -1.15 7.09 -13.04
C ALA A 105 -1.86 7.47 -11.72
N LEU A 106 -2.48 6.52 -11.02
CA LEU A 106 -3.11 6.81 -9.72
C LEU A 106 -2.08 7.17 -8.65
N ARG A 107 -0.89 6.56 -8.69
CA ARG A 107 0.20 6.86 -7.74
C ARG A 107 0.66 8.32 -7.82
N TRP A 108 0.57 8.95 -8.99
CA TRP A 108 0.96 10.35 -9.18
C TRP A 108 0.07 11.34 -8.41
N LEU A 109 -1.14 10.91 -8.03
CA LEU A 109 -2.09 11.72 -7.24
C LEU A 109 -1.87 11.58 -5.73
N LEU A 110 -1.05 10.60 -5.30
CA LEU A 110 -0.88 10.29 -3.89
C LEU A 110 0.24 11.13 -3.27
N PRO A 111 0.08 11.56 -2.02
CA PRO A 111 1.11 12.32 -1.35
C PRO A 111 2.32 11.44 -1.05
N THR A 112 3.49 12.05 -1.17
CA THR A 112 4.79 11.43 -0.89
C THR A 112 5.59 12.32 0.05
N GLY A 113 6.47 11.70 0.83
CA GLY A 113 7.42 12.37 1.71
C GLY A 113 8.84 11.88 1.49
N GLU A 114 9.79 12.51 2.17
CA GLU A 114 11.17 12.04 2.22
C GLU A 114 11.27 10.83 3.18
N SER A 115 12.03 9.82 2.77
CA SER A 115 12.39 8.65 3.56
C SER A 115 13.82 8.24 3.20
N GLN A 116 14.35 7.20 3.86
CA GLN A 116 15.75 6.82 3.71
C GLN A 116 16.00 5.34 3.99
N ASN A 117 16.96 4.77 3.28
CA ASN A 117 17.56 3.49 3.66
C ASN A 117 18.86 3.74 4.43
N VAL A 118 19.18 2.83 5.34
CA VAL A 118 20.50 2.77 5.97
C VAL A 118 21.05 1.38 5.78
N TRP A 119 22.26 1.30 5.21
CA TRP A 119 22.91 0.02 4.96
C TRP A 119 24.42 0.14 5.21
N ALA A 120 25.06 -0.98 5.49
CA ALA A 120 26.50 -1.06 5.56
C ALA A 120 26.98 -2.39 4.98
N GLN A 121 28.22 -2.42 4.52
CA GLN A 121 28.83 -3.63 3.95
C GLN A 121 29.97 -4.12 4.85
N CYS A 122 29.99 -5.42 5.11
CA CYS A 122 31.16 -6.08 5.69
C CYS A 122 32.19 -6.32 4.58
N GLN A 123 33.41 -5.78 4.75
CA GLN A 123 34.48 -6.04 3.78
C GLN A 123 34.90 -7.51 3.86
N PRO A 124 34.94 -8.22 2.72
CA PRO A 124 35.30 -9.63 2.73
C PRO A 124 36.80 -9.77 3.05
N ALA A 125 37.13 -10.68 3.96
CA ALA A 125 38.53 -10.92 4.35
C ALA A 125 39.36 -11.62 3.25
N GLN A 126 38.68 -12.26 2.29
CA GLN A 126 39.25 -12.97 1.14
C GLN A 126 38.35 -12.74 -0.07
N THR A 127 38.72 -13.28 -1.24
CA THR A 127 37.87 -13.25 -2.43
C THR A 127 36.48 -13.81 -2.11
N ALA A 128 35.46 -12.96 -2.19
CA ALA A 128 34.09 -13.35 -1.87
C ALA A 128 33.55 -14.31 -2.94
N ALA A 129 33.15 -15.52 -2.51
CA ALA A 129 32.48 -16.48 -3.39
C ALA A 129 31.01 -16.10 -3.68
N GLY A 130 30.46 -15.15 -2.93
CA GLY A 130 29.09 -14.67 -3.06
C GLY A 130 28.79 -13.53 -2.08
N THR A 131 27.62 -12.92 -2.22
CA THR A 131 27.13 -11.84 -1.34
C THR A 131 25.88 -12.31 -0.60
N VAL A 132 25.86 -12.12 0.71
CA VAL A 132 24.67 -12.32 1.55
C VAL A 132 24.17 -10.95 2.00
N VAL A 133 22.88 -10.68 1.79
CA VAL A 133 22.25 -9.41 2.17
C VAL A 133 21.22 -9.68 3.25
N PHE A 134 21.38 -9.01 4.39
CA PHE A 134 20.37 -9.00 5.47
C PHE A 134 19.55 -7.72 5.33
N VAL A 135 18.23 -7.86 5.30
CA VAL A 135 17.30 -6.74 5.14
C VAL A 135 16.26 -6.79 6.26
N ALA A 136 15.97 -5.63 6.83
CA ALA A 136 14.88 -5.40 7.75
C ALA A 136 14.30 -4.00 7.47
N HIS A 137 13.04 -3.80 7.79
CA HIS A 137 12.41 -2.48 7.71
C HIS A 137 12.38 -1.83 9.10
N VAL A 138 12.51 -0.51 9.14
CA VAL A 138 12.57 0.29 10.38
C VAL A 138 11.21 0.94 10.68
N ASP A 139 10.47 1.24 9.62
CA ASP A 139 9.16 1.85 9.70
C ASP A 139 8.12 0.89 10.26
N THR A 140 6.99 1.46 10.64
CA THR A 140 5.87 0.74 11.25
C THR A 140 4.56 1.20 10.67
N HIS A 141 3.62 0.27 10.63
CA HIS A 141 2.33 0.52 10.01
C HIS A 141 1.34 1.18 10.96
N ARG A 142 0.30 1.74 10.36
CA ARG A 142 -0.89 2.17 11.09
C ARG A 142 -1.65 0.97 11.61
N HIS A 143 -2.32 1.13 12.75
CA HIS A 143 -3.19 0.10 13.29
C HIS A 143 -4.39 -0.13 12.36
N ALA A 144 -4.34 -1.21 11.59
CA ALA A 144 -5.45 -1.65 10.76
C ALA A 144 -6.15 -2.84 11.44
N TRP A 145 -7.44 -2.70 11.75
CA TRP A 145 -8.23 -3.78 12.36
C TRP A 145 -8.17 -5.09 11.56
N VAL A 146 -8.09 -4.98 10.23
CA VAL A 146 -7.94 -6.14 9.34
C VAL A 146 -6.65 -6.94 9.55
N MET A 147 -5.66 -6.36 10.22
CA MET A 147 -4.39 -7.02 10.55
C MET A 147 -4.36 -7.56 12.00
N SER A 148 -5.41 -7.36 12.80
CA SER A 148 -5.36 -7.64 14.24
C SER A 148 -5.63 -9.11 14.62
N ALA A 149 -6.25 -9.89 13.74
CA ALA A 149 -6.61 -11.29 13.99
C ALA A 149 -6.84 -12.06 12.69
N SER A 150 -6.83 -13.40 12.75
CA SER A 150 -6.97 -14.28 11.58
C SER A 150 -8.29 -14.10 10.81
N GLY A 151 -9.39 -13.79 11.51
CA GLY A 151 -10.71 -13.57 10.89
C GLY A 151 -10.76 -12.31 10.00
N PRO A 152 -10.50 -11.11 10.56
CA PRO A 152 -10.38 -9.88 9.78
C PRO A 152 -9.31 -9.95 8.68
N PHE A 153 -8.21 -10.67 8.92
CA PHE A 153 -7.19 -10.89 7.90
C PHE A 153 -7.70 -11.75 6.73
N LEU A 154 -8.49 -12.80 7.02
CA LEU A 154 -9.14 -13.60 5.98
C LEU A 154 -10.12 -12.76 5.14
N LEU A 155 -10.82 -11.81 5.76
CA LEU A 155 -11.68 -10.85 5.05
C LEU A 155 -10.84 -9.99 4.10
N LEU A 156 -9.75 -9.38 4.56
CA LEU A 156 -8.85 -8.59 3.73
C LEU A 156 -8.30 -9.42 2.56
N ARG A 157 -7.84 -10.65 2.83
CA ARG A 157 -7.34 -11.56 1.78
C ARG A 157 -8.40 -11.85 0.73
N THR A 158 -9.60 -12.21 1.16
CA THR A 158 -10.72 -12.52 0.26
C THR A 158 -11.09 -11.31 -0.60
N LEU A 159 -11.23 -10.13 0.01
CA LEU A 159 -11.55 -8.89 -0.72
C LEU A 159 -10.43 -8.50 -1.68
N SER A 160 -9.17 -8.66 -1.29
CA SER A 160 -8.01 -8.35 -2.14
C SER A 160 -7.94 -9.25 -3.37
N THR A 161 -8.53 -10.46 -3.33
CA THR A 161 -8.66 -11.35 -4.49
C THR A 161 -9.91 -11.03 -5.32
N LEU A 162 -11.06 -10.78 -4.68
CA LEU A 162 -12.33 -10.57 -5.38
C LEU A 162 -12.43 -9.19 -6.03
N ALA A 163 -11.89 -8.15 -5.41
CA ALA A 163 -12.04 -6.78 -5.89
C ALA A 163 -11.38 -6.52 -7.26
N PRO A 164 -10.15 -6.98 -7.55
CA PRO A 164 -9.58 -6.85 -8.89
C PRO A 164 -10.43 -7.53 -9.97
N ALA A 165 -10.99 -8.71 -9.69
CA ALA A 165 -11.91 -9.39 -10.60
C ALA A 165 -13.21 -8.59 -10.79
N ALA A 166 -13.75 -8.02 -9.71
CA ALA A 166 -14.91 -7.16 -9.77
C ALA A 166 -14.66 -5.88 -10.59
N TYR A 167 -13.47 -5.29 -10.50
CA TYR A 167 -13.08 -4.12 -11.30
C TYR A 167 -12.99 -4.45 -12.79
N ILE A 168 -12.42 -5.62 -13.14
CA ILE A 168 -12.43 -6.09 -14.53
C ILE A 168 -13.88 -6.28 -15.00
N GLY A 169 -14.72 -6.94 -14.19
CA GLY A 169 -16.14 -7.12 -14.52
C GLY A 169 -16.85 -5.78 -14.74
N LEU A 170 -16.62 -4.79 -13.88
CA LEU A 170 -17.26 -3.48 -13.97
C LEU A 170 -16.78 -2.71 -15.21
N LEU A 171 -15.49 -2.81 -15.56
CA LEU A 171 -14.95 -2.30 -16.81
C LEU A 171 -15.67 -2.92 -18.02
N LEU A 172 -15.81 -4.25 -18.05
CA LEU A 172 -16.48 -4.96 -19.14
C LEU A 172 -17.94 -4.55 -19.26
N VAL A 173 -18.66 -4.41 -18.15
CA VAL A 173 -20.04 -3.92 -18.13
C VAL A 173 -20.16 -2.52 -18.73
N CYS A 174 -19.25 -1.61 -18.36
CA CYS A 174 -19.21 -0.26 -18.94
C CYS A 174 -18.96 -0.29 -20.45
N ILE A 175 -18.02 -1.13 -20.90
CA ILE A 175 -17.70 -1.29 -22.33
C ILE A 175 -18.88 -1.85 -23.10
N VAL A 176 -19.53 -2.92 -22.62
CA VAL A 176 -20.69 -3.52 -23.31
C VAL A 176 -21.83 -2.51 -23.43
N ARG A 177 -22.04 -1.68 -22.40
CA ARG A 177 -23.09 -0.65 -22.40
C ARG A 177 -22.93 0.41 -23.49
N LEU A 178 -21.70 0.65 -23.97
CA LEU A 178 -21.43 1.56 -25.09
C LEU A 178 -22.04 1.08 -26.40
N PHE A 179 -22.12 -0.24 -26.58
CA PHE A 179 -22.57 -0.87 -27.82
C PHE A 179 -23.97 -1.46 -27.71
N ALA A 180 -24.43 -1.78 -26.50
CA ALA A 180 -25.71 -2.42 -26.26
C ALA A 180 -26.44 -1.82 -25.05
N PRO A 181 -27.69 -1.32 -25.21
CA PRO A 181 -28.49 -0.77 -24.12
C PRO A 181 -29.22 -1.86 -23.32
N LEU A 182 -28.45 -2.82 -22.79
CA LEU A 182 -28.99 -3.95 -22.03
C LEU A 182 -29.32 -3.52 -20.59
N PRO A 183 -30.60 -3.59 -20.15
CA PRO A 183 -30.99 -3.22 -18.79
C PRO A 183 -30.42 -4.14 -17.71
N GLU A 184 -30.04 -5.37 -18.05
CA GLU A 184 -29.44 -6.34 -17.13
C GLU A 184 -28.06 -5.90 -16.62
N LEU A 185 -27.39 -4.99 -17.33
CA LEU A 185 -26.09 -4.46 -16.94
C LEU A 185 -26.15 -3.60 -15.68
N TYR A 186 -27.29 -2.95 -15.40
CA TYR A 186 -27.47 -2.13 -14.20
C TYR A 186 -27.36 -2.94 -12.90
N PRO A 187 -28.17 -4.00 -12.66
CA PRO A 187 -28.02 -4.80 -11.44
C PRO A 187 -26.65 -5.51 -11.36
N ILE A 188 -26.08 -5.93 -12.49
CA ILE A 188 -24.72 -6.53 -12.51
C ILE A 188 -23.68 -5.51 -12.04
N SER A 189 -23.73 -4.27 -12.55
CA SER A 189 -22.80 -3.21 -12.15
C SER A 189 -22.90 -2.89 -10.65
N LEU A 190 -24.10 -2.95 -10.04
CA LEU A 190 -24.28 -2.75 -8.60
C LEU A 190 -23.63 -3.85 -7.78
N VAL A 191 -23.81 -5.11 -8.17
CA VAL A 191 -23.19 -6.24 -7.46
C VAL A 191 -21.66 -6.12 -7.52
N LEU A 192 -21.10 -5.76 -8.67
CA LEU A 192 -19.66 -5.57 -8.84
C LEU A 192 -19.15 -4.36 -8.06
N ALA A 193 -19.86 -3.23 -8.10
CA ALA A 193 -19.50 -2.02 -7.36
C ALA A 193 -19.65 -2.20 -5.85
N ALA A 194 -20.60 -3.02 -5.38
CA ALA A 194 -20.79 -3.32 -3.96
C ALA A 194 -19.55 -4.00 -3.34
N LEU A 195 -18.72 -4.69 -4.12
CA LEU A 195 -17.45 -5.24 -3.67
C LEU A 195 -16.35 -4.17 -3.49
N ALA A 196 -16.45 -3.03 -4.17
CA ALA A 196 -15.53 -1.91 -4.00
C ALA A 196 -15.77 -1.16 -2.68
N LEU A 197 -17.01 -1.13 -2.19
CA LEU A 197 -17.40 -0.40 -0.98
C LEU A 197 -16.67 -0.88 0.29
N PRO A 198 -16.63 -2.17 0.64
CA PRO A 198 -15.88 -2.63 1.80
C PRO A 198 -14.37 -2.42 1.61
N VAL A 199 -13.84 -2.55 0.39
CA VAL A 199 -12.42 -2.25 0.11
C VAL A 199 -12.12 -0.78 0.39
N PHE A 200 -12.99 0.12 -0.07
CA PHE A 200 -12.85 1.56 0.17
C PHE A 200 -12.83 1.88 1.66
N GLY A 201 -13.80 1.37 2.42
CA GLY A 201 -13.87 1.60 3.87
C GLY A 201 -12.64 1.05 4.60
N LEU A 202 -12.23 -0.18 4.27
CA LEU A 202 -11.09 -0.86 4.90
C LEU A 202 -9.74 -0.25 4.53
N ALA A 203 -9.60 0.35 3.35
CA ALA A 203 -8.37 1.01 2.92
C ALA A 203 -8.33 2.48 3.35
N LEU A 204 -9.47 3.16 3.47
CA LEU A 204 -9.49 4.56 3.90
C LEU A 204 -9.28 4.70 5.41
N TRP A 205 -9.90 3.81 6.21
CA TRP A 205 -9.89 3.90 7.66
C TRP A 205 -8.49 3.88 8.31
N PRO A 206 -7.55 3.00 7.91
CA PRO A 206 -6.25 2.90 8.56
C PRO A 206 -5.49 4.22 8.61
N ASP A 207 -5.64 5.10 7.62
CA ASP A 207 -4.92 6.39 7.57
C ASP A 207 -5.33 7.36 8.68
N PHE A 208 -6.48 7.12 9.34
CA PHE A 208 -6.94 7.89 10.49
C PHE A 208 -6.57 7.25 11.83
N THR A 209 -5.88 6.11 11.82
CA THR A 209 -5.44 5.44 13.05
C THR A 209 -3.99 5.78 13.39
N ARG A 210 -3.61 5.51 14.64
CA ARG A 210 -2.25 5.71 15.13
C ARG A 210 -1.30 4.68 14.54
N PHE A 211 -0.04 5.06 14.35
CA PHE A 211 1.03 4.11 14.09
C PHE A 211 1.27 3.24 15.32
N VAL A 212 1.59 1.96 15.11
CA VAL A 212 1.92 1.03 16.19
C VAL A 212 3.43 1.00 16.46
N PRO A 213 3.87 0.90 17.71
CA PRO A 213 5.29 0.89 18.06
C PRO A 213 6.01 -0.42 17.74
N GLY A 214 5.30 -1.54 17.51
CA GLY A 214 5.91 -2.80 17.08
C GLY A 214 6.08 -2.86 15.55
N ALA A 215 7.19 -3.45 15.09
CA ALA A 215 7.27 -3.95 13.72
C ALA A 215 6.37 -5.21 13.60
N ASN A 216 5.67 -5.36 12.48
CA ASN A 216 4.84 -6.53 12.19
C ASN A 216 5.71 -7.72 11.79
#